data_AF-A0A523CBM0-F1
#
_entry.id   AF-A0A523CBM0-F1
#
_cell.length_a   1.000
_cell.length_b   1.000
_cell.length_c   1.000
_cell.angle_alpha   90.00
_cell.angle_beta   90.00
_cell.angle_gamma   90.00
#
_symmetry.space_group_name_H-M   'P 1'
#
loop_
_entity.id
_entity.type
_entity.pdbx_description
1 polymer ?
#
loop_
_entity_poly.entity_id
_entity_poly.type
_entity_poly.pdbx_seq_one_letter_code
_entity_poly.pdbx_strand_id
1 'polypeptide(L)'
;MRHRLLRWAALGLAIVAIVAVGLPVFSVLQPDYYRRYPSLGPRMDHWTTSTHSRIACGECHVEPGFGGFVSFSARAIPAFYSQLASGPDTTNLLQPPSRAACQKCHTTYRAVAPSGDLLIPHKAHVEVLKMECTACHKDLVHSLNKDGFNRPMMQTCLTCHDGDKATAECIKCHTRKQTPATHKKADWLRVHGVAAASQDCAQCHDWTPGYCAECHEKRPASHVGNWKKGHAVPATERGDGCLVCHGGEEFCKTCH
;
A
#
# COMPACT_ATOMS: atom_id res chain seq x y z
N MET A 1 -10.63 19.77 -61.31
CA MET A 1 -10.01 18.58 -60.67
C MET A 1 -9.02 18.93 -59.54
N ARG A 2 -8.10 19.88 -59.73
CA ARG A 2 -7.08 20.28 -58.73
C ARG A 2 -7.63 20.75 -57.37
N HIS A 3 -8.73 21.51 -57.33
CA HIS A 3 -9.38 21.90 -56.07
C HIS A 3 -10.05 20.74 -55.31
N ARG A 4 -10.53 19.69 -55.99
CA ARG A 4 -11.05 18.48 -55.33
C ARG A 4 -9.90 17.68 -54.73
N LEU A 5 -8.80 17.51 -55.45
CA LEU A 5 -7.58 16.86 -54.95
C LEU A 5 -6.98 17.59 -53.74
N LEU A 6 -6.90 18.91 -53.77
CA LEU A 6 -6.43 19.72 -52.64
C LEU A 6 -7.34 19.61 -51.40
N ARG A 7 -8.68 19.58 -51.60
CA ARG A 7 -9.64 19.37 -50.51
C ARG A 7 -9.50 17.98 -49.89
N TRP A 8 -9.34 16.92 -50.70
CA TRP A 8 -9.10 15.56 -50.20
C TRP A 8 -7.77 15.42 -49.47
N ALA A 9 -6.70 16.06 -49.97
CA ALA A 9 -5.40 16.09 -49.29
C ALA A 9 -5.47 16.82 -47.94
N ALA A 10 -6.16 17.97 -47.87
CA ALA A 10 -6.36 18.70 -46.63
C ALA A 10 -7.21 17.91 -45.62
N LEU A 11 -8.27 17.24 -46.08
CA LEU A 11 -9.09 16.36 -45.24
C LEU A 11 -8.27 15.18 -44.70
N GLY A 12 -7.45 14.55 -45.56
CA GLY A 12 -6.57 13.45 -45.16
C GLY A 12 -5.55 13.87 -44.10
N LEU A 13 -4.90 15.03 -44.27
CA LEU A 13 -3.98 15.59 -43.28
C LEU A 13 -4.68 15.91 -41.95
N ALA A 14 -5.89 16.46 -41.99
CA ALA A 14 -6.67 16.73 -40.79
C ALA A 14 -7.01 15.44 -40.02
N ILE A 15 -7.40 14.37 -40.73
CA ILE A 15 -7.66 13.06 -40.12
C ILE A 15 -6.39 12.50 -39.49
N VAL A 16 -5.25 12.54 -40.19
CA VAL A 16 -3.97 12.06 -39.65
C VAL A 16 -3.58 12.84 -38.39
N ALA A 17 -3.75 14.16 -38.38
CA ALA A 17 -3.47 14.99 -37.22
C ALA A 17 -4.40 14.64 -36.03
N ILE A 18 -5.70 14.45 -36.28
CA ILE A 18 -6.66 14.04 -35.24
C ILE A 18 -6.31 12.66 -34.69
N VAL A 19 -5.95 11.69 -35.54
CA VAL A 19 -5.55 10.35 -35.11
C VAL A 19 -4.25 10.42 -34.31
N ALA A 20 -3.26 11.20 -34.76
CA ALA A 20 -1.98 11.37 -34.06
C ALA A 20 -2.13 12.01 -32.67
N VAL A 21 -3.24 12.70 -32.39
CA VAL A 21 -3.51 13.32 -31.09
C VAL A 21 -4.49 12.49 -30.26
N GLY A 22 -5.59 12.06 -30.86
CA GLY A 22 -6.68 11.35 -30.19
C GLY A 22 -6.33 9.90 -29.86
N LEU A 23 -5.62 9.20 -30.74
CA LEU A 23 -5.23 7.81 -30.50
C LEU A 23 -4.32 7.68 -29.26
N PRO A 24 -3.25 8.49 -29.09
CA PRO A 24 -2.46 8.46 -27.86
C PRO A 24 -3.29 8.60 -26.59
N VAL A 25 -4.13 9.63 -26.52
CA VAL A 25 -4.95 9.95 -25.33
C VAL A 25 -5.92 8.81 -25.02
N PHE A 26 -6.57 8.25 -26.04
CA PHE A 26 -7.47 7.12 -25.87
C PHE A 26 -6.71 5.86 -25.43
N SER A 27 -5.60 5.55 -26.08
CA SER A 27 -4.81 4.34 -25.84
C SER A 27 -4.27 4.27 -24.42
N VAL A 28 -3.68 5.34 -23.89
CA VAL A 28 -3.12 5.34 -22.52
C VAL A 28 -4.19 5.23 -21.43
N LEU A 29 -5.47 5.32 -21.77
CA LEU A 29 -6.59 5.10 -20.85
C LEU A 29 -7.20 3.70 -20.96
N GLN A 30 -6.65 2.83 -21.82
CA GLN A 30 -7.08 1.45 -21.95
C GLN A 30 -6.16 0.51 -21.15
N PRO A 31 -6.69 -0.46 -20.39
CA PRO A 31 -5.87 -1.42 -19.67
C PRO A 31 -5.00 -2.27 -20.60
N ASP A 32 -5.52 -2.65 -21.77
CA ASP A 32 -4.82 -3.51 -22.73
C ASP A 32 -3.59 -2.82 -23.35
N TYR A 33 -3.58 -1.48 -23.38
CA TYR A 33 -2.39 -0.73 -23.78
C TYR A 33 -1.20 -1.00 -22.85
N TYR A 34 -1.44 -1.23 -21.56
CA TYR A 34 -0.39 -1.55 -20.60
C TYR A 34 -0.14 -3.06 -20.50
N ARG A 35 -1.13 -3.92 -20.75
CA ARG A 35 -0.95 -5.38 -20.76
C ARG A 35 0.12 -5.86 -21.74
N ARG A 36 0.37 -5.11 -22.82
CA ARG A 36 1.42 -5.44 -23.80
C ARG A 36 2.83 -5.39 -23.22
N TYR A 37 3.04 -4.70 -22.10
CA TYR A 37 4.32 -4.60 -21.44
C TYR A 37 4.43 -5.64 -20.31
N PRO A 38 5.41 -6.54 -20.35
CA PRO A 38 5.55 -7.60 -19.33
C PRO A 38 5.62 -7.07 -17.89
N SER A 39 6.21 -5.89 -17.68
CA SER A 39 6.33 -5.26 -16.35
C SER A 39 5.03 -4.63 -15.84
N LEU A 40 4.04 -4.39 -16.70
CA LEU A 40 2.80 -3.69 -16.35
C LEU A 40 1.55 -4.58 -16.44
N GLY A 41 1.62 -5.69 -17.17
CA GLY A 41 0.53 -6.68 -17.27
C GLY A 41 -0.07 -7.07 -15.91
N PRO A 42 0.75 -7.51 -14.92
CA PRO A 42 0.23 -7.87 -13.61
C PRO A 42 -0.54 -6.75 -12.90
N ARG A 43 -0.17 -5.47 -13.11
CA ARG A 43 -0.88 -4.32 -12.51
C ARG A 43 -2.29 -4.16 -13.08
N MET A 44 -2.51 -4.54 -14.33
CA MET A 44 -3.83 -4.52 -14.97
C MET A 44 -4.68 -5.72 -14.54
N ASP A 45 -4.05 -6.87 -14.30
CA ASP A 45 -4.73 -8.04 -13.75
C ASP A 45 -5.23 -7.79 -12.32
N HIS A 46 -4.42 -7.12 -11.50
CA HIS A 46 -4.85 -6.64 -10.18
C HIS A 46 -6.02 -5.67 -10.28
N TRP A 47 -5.99 -4.71 -11.21
CA TRP A 47 -7.11 -3.77 -11.37
C TRP A 47 -8.40 -4.50 -11.77
N THR A 48 -8.29 -5.47 -12.69
CA THR A 48 -9.43 -6.27 -13.19
C THR A 48 -10.12 -7.06 -12.07
N THR A 49 -9.35 -7.52 -11.08
CA THR A 49 -9.87 -8.30 -9.94
C THR A 49 -10.20 -7.43 -8.72
N SER A 50 -9.93 -6.13 -8.79
CA SER A 50 -10.21 -5.19 -7.70
C SER A 50 -11.68 -4.82 -7.60
N THR A 51 -12.05 -4.21 -6.48
CA THR A 51 -13.37 -3.59 -6.28
C THR A 51 -13.63 -2.39 -7.20
N HIS A 52 -12.60 -1.88 -7.87
CA HIS A 52 -12.65 -0.72 -8.77
C HIS A 52 -12.53 -1.12 -10.25
N SER A 53 -12.67 -2.40 -10.58
CA SER A 53 -12.61 -2.92 -11.97
C SER A 53 -13.66 -2.34 -12.91
N ARG A 54 -14.71 -1.71 -12.36
CA ARG A 54 -15.77 -1.01 -13.13
C ARG A 54 -15.50 0.47 -13.35
N ILE A 55 -14.43 1.02 -12.78
CA ILE A 55 -14.08 2.45 -12.87
C ILE A 55 -13.03 2.63 -13.96
N ALA A 56 -13.31 3.47 -14.96
CA ALA A 56 -12.38 3.69 -16.06
C ALA A 56 -11.09 4.36 -15.57
N CYS A 57 -9.96 4.08 -16.22
CA CYS A 57 -8.65 4.64 -15.84
C CYS A 57 -8.70 6.17 -15.72
N GLY A 58 -9.40 6.84 -16.63
CA GLY A 58 -9.53 8.30 -16.65
C GLY A 58 -10.35 8.87 -15.50
N GLU A 59 -11.25 8.11 -14.88
CA GLU A 59 -12.03 8.61 -13.74
C GLU A 59 -11.16 8.81 -12.50
N CYS A 60 -10.06 8.07 -12.41
CA CYS A 60 -9.05 8.17 -11.37
C CYS A 60 -7.86 9.05 -11.79
N HIS A 61 -7.25 8.74 -12.94
CA HIS A 61 -5.96 9.32 -13.35
C HIS A 61 -6.07 10.65 -14.11
N VAL A 62 -7.28 11.12 -14.41
CA VAL A 62 -7.51 12.42 -15.05
C VAL A 62 -8.26 13.35 -14.10
N GLU A 63 -7.67 14.52 -13.85
CA GLU A 63 -8.31 15.54 -13.04
C GLU A 63 -9.67 15.94 -13.64
N PRO A 64 -10.69 16.18 -12.80
CA PRO A 64 -12.02 16.48 -13.28
C PRO A 64 -12.07 17.83 -14.02
N GLY A 65 -12.95 17.92 -15.01
CA GLY A 65 -13.20 19.15 -15.75
C GLY A 65 -12.28 19.35 -16.96
N PHE A 66 -12.60 20.37 -17.76
CA PHE A 66 -11.94 20.62 -19.05
C PHE A 66 -10.43 20.87 -18.90
N GLY A 67 -10.02 21.66 -17.89
CA GLY A 67 -8.60 21.95 -17.63
C GLY A 67 -7.80 20.69 -17.28
N GLY A 68 -8.39 19.77 -16.50
CA GLY A 68 -7.76 18.50 -16.15
C GLY A 68 -7.54 17.61 -17.38
N PHE A 69 -8.53 17.51 -18.26
CA PHE A 69 -8.42 16.77 -19.53
C PHE A 69 -7.36 17.38 -20.47
N VAL A 70 -7.30 18.70 -20.59
CA VAL A 70 -6.27 19.38 -21.40
C VAL A 70 -4.87 19.12 -20.84
N SER A 71 -4.69 19.30 -19.52
CA SER A 71 -3.40 19.03 -18.87
C SER A 71 -2.98 17.57 -19.00
N PHE A 72 -3.93 16.64 -18.92
CA PHE A 72 -3.67 15.22 -19.13
C PHE A 72 -3.22 14.96 -20.57
N SER A 73 -3.98 15.45 -21.55
CA SER A 73 -3.68 15.25 -22.97
C SER A 73 -2.29 15.76 -23.35
N ALA A 74 -1.91 16.94 -22.83
CA ALA A 74 -0.59 17.54 -23.04
C ALA A 74 0.58 16.66 -22.53
N ARG A 75 0.35 15.81 -21.51
CA ARG A 75 1.35 14.87 -20.98
C ARG A 75 1.23 13.49 -21.64
N ALA A 76 0.01 13.04 -21.91
CA ALA A 76 -0.29 11.71 -22.44
C ALA A 76 0.25 11.51 -23.86
N ILE A 77 0.16 12.52 -24.73
CA ILE A 77 0.61 12.43 -26.12
C ILE A 77 2.12 12.17 -26.21
N PRO A 78 3.01 13.02 -25.65
CA PRO A 78 4.45 12.73 -25.70
C PRO A 78 4.80 11.46 -24.92
N ALA A 79 4.12 11.18 -23.80
CA ALA A 79 4.33 9.95 -23.04
C ALA A 79 4.03 8.69 -23.86
N PHE A 80 2.93 8.66 -24.62
CA PHE A 80 2.59 7.56 -25.50
C PHE A 80 3.70 7.30 -26.52
N TYR A 81 4.17 8.33 -27.22
CA TYR A 81 5.23 8.17 -28.22
C TYR A 81 6.56 7.77 -27.58
N SER A 82 6.89 8.31 -26.42
CA SER A 82 8.06 7.91 -25.63
C SER A 82 7.98 6.43 -25.22
N GLN A 83 6.82 5.96 -24.75
CA GLN A 83 6.62 4.55 -24.39
C GLN A 83 6.73 3.61 -25.60
N LEU A 84 6.32 4.05 -26.79
CA LEU A 84 6.51 3.29 -28.02
C LEU A 84 7.99 3.22 -28.43
N ALA A 85 8.73 4.31 -28.28
CA ALA A 85 10.13 4.40 -28.72
C ALA A 85 11.12 3.76 -27.73
N SER A 86 10.90 3.94 -26.44
CA SER A 86 11.87 3.61 -25.38
C SER A 86 11.31 2.69 -24.29
N GLY A 87 10.02 2.34 -24.35
CA GLY A 87 9.34 1.56 -23.32
C GLY A 87 8.85 2.41 -22.15
N PRO A 88 8.08 1.80 -21.23
CA PRO A 88 7.50 2.50 -20.08
C PRO A 88 8.51 2.70 -18.95
N ASP A 89 8.46 3.88 -18.34
CA ASP A 89 9.23 4.28 -17.16
C ASP A 89 8.38 5.17 -16.22
N THR A 90 8.94 5.59 -15.09
CA THR A 90 8.22 6.38 -14.08
C THR A 90 7.83 7.79 -14.55
N THR A 91 8.49 8.32 -15.58
CA THR A 91 8.27 9.67 -16.11
C THR A 91 7.21 9.71 -17.20
N ASN A 92 6.99 8.59 -17.90
CA ASN A 92 6.04 8.49 -19.00
C ASN A 92 4.79 7.67 -18.66
N LEU A 93 4.56 7.26 -17.42
CA LEU A 93 3.35 6.56 -16.98
C LEU A 93 2.27 7.48 -16.39
N LEU A 94 1.06 6.93 -16.23
CA LEU A 94 -0.03 7.60 -15.51
C LEU A 94 0.43 7.94 -14.09
N GLN A 95 0.22 9.19 -13.70
CA GLN A 95 0.52 9.66 -12.37
C GLN A 95 -0.53 9.14 -11.37
N PRO A 96 -0.18 8.95 -10.09
CA PRO A 96 -1.15 8.57 -9.07
C PRO A 96 -2.35 9.54 -9.04
N PRO A 97 -3.58 9.03 -8.83
CA PRO A 97 -4.77 9.86 -8.75
C PRO A 97 -4.71 10.80 -7.55
N SER A 98 -5.31 11.99 -7.68
CA SER A 98 -5.47 12.92 -6.55
C SER A 98 -6.64 12.51 -5.65
N ARG A 99 -6.68 13.12 -4.46
CA ARG A 99 -7.80 13.01 -3.52
C ARG A 99 -9.12 13.45 -4.14
N ALA A 100 -9.10 14.40 -5.07
CA ALA A 100 -10.31 14.93 -5.70
C ALA A 100 -10.98 13.86 -6.57
N ALA A 101 -10.19 13.01 -7.23
CA ALA A 101 -10.71 11.87 -7.99
C ALA A 101 -11.42 10.88 -7.06
N CYS A 102 -10.83 10.55 -5.91
CA CYS A 102 -11.46 9.68 -4.91
C CYS A 102 -12.74 10.30 -4.31
N GLN A 103 -12.72 11.61 -4.04
CA GLN A 103 -13.79 12.34 -3.37
C GLN A 103 -15.06 12.53 -4.22
N LYS A 104 -15.01 12.23 -5.52
CA LYS A 104 -16.22 12.10 -6.34
C LYS A 104 -17.18 11.05 -5.80
N CYS A 105 -16.65 9.99 -5.20
CA CYS A 105 -17.42 8.85 -4.70
C CYS A 105 -17.22 8.62 -3.20
N HIS A 106 -16.07 8.98 -2.62
CA HIS A 106 -15.71 8.72 -1.23
C HIS A 106 -15.55 10.00 -0.41
N THR A 107 -16.43 10.23 0.56
CA THR A 107 -16.34 11.38 1.48
C THR A 107 -16.40 10.99 2.96
N THR A 108 -16.43 9.69 3.26
CA THR A 108 -16.63 9.21 4.63
C THR A 108 -15.37 9.36 5.47
N TYR A 109 -15.34 10.40 6.31
CA TYR A 109 -14.27 10.59 7.30
C TYR A 109 -14.53 9.78 8.55
N ARG A 110 -14.24 8.47 8.49
CA ARG A 110 -14.22 7.63 9.68
C ARG A 110 -13.06 8.01 10.60
N ALA A 111 -13.30 7.95 11.90
CA ALA A 111 -12.27 8.11 12.93
C ALA A 111 -11.64 6.78 13.35
N VAL A 112 -12.30 5.66 13.10
CA VAL A 112 -11.88 4.32 13.50
C VAL A 112 -11.93 3.38 12.29
N ALA A 113 -10.95 2.48 12.19
CA ALA A 113 -10.91 1.44 11.17
C ALA A 113 -11.99 0.36 11.43
N PRO A 114 -12.39 -0.42 10.40
CA PRO A 114 -13.42 -1.46 10.55
C PRO A 114 -13.07 -2.53 11.59
N SER A 115 -11.78 -2.78 11.85
CA SER A 115 -11.33 -3.72 12.88
C SER A 115 -11.51 -3.19 14.31
N GLY A 116 -11.89 -1.92 14.51
CA GLY A 116 -12.17 -1.32 15.81
C GLY A 116 -10.94 -1.00 16.67
N ASP A 117 -9.76 -1.52 16.35
CA ASP A 117 -8.52 -1.25 17.10
C ASP A 117 -7.83 0.05 16.66
N LEU A 118 -7.92 0.43 15.38
CA LEU A 118 -7.09 1.51 14.84
C LEU A 118 -7.86 2.83 14.68
N LEU A 119 -7.44 3.84 15.42
CA LEU A 119 -7.88 5.24 15.37
C LEU A 119 -7.13 5.97 14.24
N ILE A 120 -7.84 6.25 13.14
CA ILE A 120 -7.33 7.05 12.03
C ILE A 120 -8.36 8.12 11.72
N PRO A 121 -8.20 9.35 12.25
CA PRO A 121 -9.06 10.47 11.88
C PRO A 121 -8.74 10.90 10.45
N HIS A 122 -9.47 10.37 9.46
CA HIS A 122 -9.23 10.69 8.04
C HIS A 122 -9.41 12.18 7.76
N LYS A 123 -10.29 12.86 8.49
CA LYS A 123 -10.48 14.33 8.39
C LYS A 123 -9.19 15.10 8.69
N ALA A 124 -8.47 14.71 9.74
CA ALA A 124 -7.21 15.38 10.09
C ALA A 124 -6.17 15.24 8.96
N HIS A 125 -6.03 14.03 8.40
CA HIS A 125 -5.07 13.76 7.35
C HIS A 125 -5.46 14.39 6.01
N VAL A 126 -6.71 14.22 5.57
CA VAL A 126 -7.13 14.60 4.21
C VAL A 126 -7.59 16.06 4.12
N GLU A 127 -8.35 16.55 5.10
CA GLU A 127 -8.89 17.91 5.05
C GLU A 127 -7.98 18.95 5.70
N VAL A 128 -7.40 18.64 6.86
CA VAL A 128 -6.56 19.59 7.61
C VAL A 128 -5.15 19.60 7.06
N LEU A 129 -4.50 18.43 7.01
CA LEU A 129 -3.12 18.29 6.50
C LEU A 129 -3.03 18.23 4.97
N LYS A 130 -4.18 18.25 4.29
CA LYS A 130 -4.27 18.25 2.83
C LYS A 130 -3.50 17.09 2.19
N MET A 131 -3.52 15.90 2.78
CA MET A 131 -2.85 14.72 2.22
C MET A 131 -3.65 14.08 1.08
N GLU A 132 -2.94 13.46 0.14
CA GLU A 132 -3.52 12.64 -0.91
C GLU A 132 -3.92 11.25 -0.37
N CYS A 133 -5.03 10.69 -0.84
CA CYS A 133 -5.48 9.35 -0.41
C CYS A 133 -4.41 8.27 -0.69
N THR A 134 -3.69 8.43 -1.80
CA THR A 134 -2.62 7.54 -2.26
C THR A 134 -1.34 7.63 -1.43
N ALA A 135 -1.21 8.63 -0.55
CA ALA A 135 -0.11 8.70 0.40
C ALA A 135 -0.12 7.51 1.38
N CYS A 136 -1.33 7.04 1.74
CA CYS A 136 -1.49 5.84 2.56
C CYS A 136 -1.90 4.63 1.70
N HIS A 137 -2.85 4.80 0.77
CA HIS A 137 -3.39 3.74 -0.08
C HIS A 137 -2.62 3.61 -1.39
N LYS A 138 -1.31 3.38 -1.28
CA LYS A 138 -0.40 3.28 -2.43
C LYS A 138 -0.78 2.10 -3.32
N ASP A 139 -0.78 2.29 -4.65
CA ASP A 139 -1.05 1.22 -5.62
C ASP A 139 -2.37 0.44 -5.37
N LEU A 140 -3.38 1.06 -4.76
CA LEU A 140 -4.62 0.43 -4.27
C LEU A 140 -5.20 -0.66 -5.17
N VAL A 141 -5.23 -0.43 -6.49
CA VAL A 141 -5.82 -1.34 -7.48
C VAL A 141 -4.77 -2.05 -8.33
N HIS A 142 -3.48 -1.76 -8.15
CA HIS A 142 -2.40 -2.19 -9.04
C HIS A 142 -1.45 -3.22 -8.43
N SER A 143 -1.55 -3.47 -7.13
CA SER A 143 -0.86 -4.59 -6.50
C SER A 143 -1.61 -5.06 -5.26
N LEU A 144 -1.15 -6.20 -4.74
CA LEU A 144 -1.59 -6.74 -3.47
C LEU A 144 -0.43 -6.68 -2.48
N ASN A 145 -0.78 -6.58 -1.21
CA ASN A 145 0.11 -6.84 -0.10
C ASN A 145 -0.50 -7.94 0.79
N LYS A 146 0.17 -8.26 1.91
CA LYS A 146 -0.31 -9.30 2.85
C LYS A 146 -1.72 -9.04 3.41
N ASP A 147 -2.18 -7.80 3.36
CA ASP A 147 -3.47 -7.34 3.87
C ASP A 147 -4.50 -7.06 2.74
N GLY A 148 -4.22 -7.50 1.50
CA GLY A 148 -5.10 -7.38 0.34
C GLY A 148 -4.71 -6.27 -0.63
N PHE A 149 -5.69 -5.58 -1.22
CA PHE A 149 -5.50 -4.46 -2.17
C PHE A 149 -4.90 -3.24 -1.47
N ASN A 150 -3.57 -3.29 -1.27
CA ASN A 150 -2.73 -2.29 -0.60
C ASN A 150 -3.42 -1.52 0.54
N ARG A 151 -3.93 -2.27 1.50
CA ARG A 151 -4.29 -1.70 2.78
C ARG A 151 -3.01 -1.12 3.42
N PRO A 152 -3.03 0.13 3.95
CA PRO A 152 -1.82 0.75 4.48
C PRO A 152 -1.24 -0.09 5.59
N MET A 153 0.06 -0.36 5.52
CA MET A 153 0.79 -1.02 6.61
C MET A 153 1.16 0.01 7.67
N MET A 154 1.43 -0.46 8.90
CA MET A 154 1.88 0.40 9.99
C MET A 154 3.11 1.22 9.61
N GLN A 155 4.05 0.61 8.87
CA GLN A 155 5.25 1.27 8.35
C GLN A 155 4.92 2.53 7.54
N THR A 156 3.82 2.53 6.78
CA THR A 156 3.36 3.72 6.05
C THR A 156 3.02 4.87 7.01
N CYS A 157 2.38 4.58 8.14
CA CYS A 157 2.07 5.57 9.17
C CYS A 157 3.36 6.10 9.82
N LEU A 158 4.31 5.21 10.12
CA LEU A 158 5.58 5.53 10.79
C LEU A 158 6.53 6.37 9.93
N THR A 159 6.28 6.52 8.62
CA THR A 159 7.02 7.49 7.79
C THR A 159 6.88 8.93 8.27
N CYS A 160 5.81 9.23 9.01
CA CYS A 160 5.51 10.53 9.61
C CYS A 160 5.26 10.44 11.11
N HIS A 161 4.75 9.31 11.62
CA HIS A 161 4.59 9.02 13.04
C HIS A 161 5.87 8.41 13.61
N ASP A 162 6.95 9.18 13.60
CA ASP A 162 8.30 8.78 14.00
C ASP A 162 8.67 9.19 15.44
N GLY A 163 7.82 9.98 16.09
CA GLY A 163 8.07 10.57 17.42
C GLY A 163 8.53 12.03 17.34
N ASP A 164 9.01 12.48 16.18
CA ASP A 164 9.49 13.84 15.95
C ASP A 164 8.44 14.69 15.22
N LYS A 165 7.96 14.22 14.06
CA LYS A 165 6.95 14.92 13.24
C LYS A 165 5.53 14.68 13.76
N ALA A 166 5.27 13.47 14.22
CA ALA A 166 4.01 13.08 14.86
C ALA A 166 4.27 11.95 15.86
N THR A 167 3.35 11.80 16.82
CA THR A 167 3.47 10.78 17.86
C THR A 167 3.65 9.37 17.29
N ALA A 168 4.65 8.64 17.75
CA ALA A 168 4.86 7.22 17.50
C ALA A 168 4.32 6.34 18.65
N GLU A 169 3.56 6.92 19.59
CA GLU A 169 2.98 6.16 20.69
C GLU A 169 1.89 5.23 20.17
N CYS A 170 2.07 3.92 20.38
CA CYS A 170 1.18 2.88 19.88
C CYS A 170 -0.28 3.17 20.24
N ILE A 171 -0.54 3.60 21.49
CA ILE A 171 -1.88 3.85 22.03
C ILE A 171 -2.61 5.07 21.45
N LYS A 172 -1.88 5.95 20.75
CA LYS A 172 -2.51 7.11 20.07
C LYS A 172 -3.19 6.69 18.78
N CYS A 173 -2.79 5.56 18.21
CA CYS A 173 -3.40 4.96 17.03
C CYS A 173 -4.14 3.66 17.38
N HIS A 174 -3.67 2.85 18.30
CA HIS A 174 -4.26 1.57 18.66
C HIS A 174 -5.02 1.66 20.00
N THR A 175 -6.26 1.21 20.03
CA THR A 175 -7.06 1.20 21.27
C THR A 175 -6.64 0.09 22.23
N ARG A 176 -5.99 -0.97 21.73
CA ARG A 176 -5.63 -2.15 22.52
C ARG A 176 -4.14 -2.50 22.56
N LYS A 177 -3.26 -1.79 21.83
CA LYS A 177 -1.82 -2.11 21.80
C LYS A 177 -1.03 -1.26 22.81
N GLN A 178 -1.03 -1.69 24.06
CA GLN A 178 -0.20 -1.09 25.10
C GLN A 178 1.16 -1.78 25.14
N THR A 179 2.24 -1.01 25.14
CA THR A 179 3.59 -1.55 25.30
C THR A 179 4.09 -1.31 26.73
N PRO A 180 4.69 -2.30 27.40
CA PRO A 180 5.29 -2.07 28.70
C PRO A 180 6.50 -1.16 28.58
N ALA A 181 6.87 -0.45 29.65
CA ALA A 181 8.06 0.42 29.68
C ALA A 181 9.36 -0.32 29.31
N THR A 182 9.38 -1.64 29.46
CA THR A 182 10.51 -2.50 29.12
C THR A 182 10.62 -2.85 27.64
N HIS A 183 9.63 -2.48 26.80
CA HIS A 183 9.53 -2.91 25.39
C HIS A 183 10.71 -2.48 24.50
N LYS A 184 11.42 -1.42 24.86
CA LYS A 184 12.57 -0.89 24.11
C LYS A 184 13.93 -1.29 24.71
N LYS A 185 13.96 -2.21 25.69
CA LYS A 185 15.22 -2.61 26.32
C LYS A 185 16.07 -3.45 25.35
N ALA A 186 17.39 -3.21 25.36
CA ALA A 186 18.34 -3.93 24.49
C ALA A 186 18.33 -5.46 24.73
N ASP A 187 17.99 -5.89 25.95
CA ASP A 187 17.84 -7.28 26.33
C ASP A 187 16.38 -7.75 26.30
N TRP A 188 15.58 -7.21 25.37
CA TRP A 188 14.14 -7.43 25.26
C TRP A 188 13.75 -8.90 25.34
N LEU A 189 14.43 -9.80 24.62
CA LEU A 189 14.10 -11.23 24.61
C LEU A 189 14.12 -11.85 26.02
N ARG A 190 15.06 -11.41 26.87
CA ARG A 190 15.17 -11.87 28.26
C ARG A 190 14.06 -11.29 29.13
N VAL A 191 13.80 -9.98 29.02
CA VAL A 191 12.78 -9.30 29.84
C VAL A 191 11.36 -9.72 29.43
N HIS A 192 11.12 -9.91 28.14
CA HIS A 192 9.88 -10.42 27.57
C HIS A 192 9.61 -11.85 28.02
N GLY A 193 10.62 -12.74 28.02
CA GLY A 193 10.46 -14.12 28.48
C GLY A 193 9.99 -14.23 29.94
N VAL A 194 10.46 -13.33 30.81
CA VAL A 194 9.98 -13.25 32.20
C VAL A 194 8.55 -12.67 32.26
N ALA A 195 8.27 -11.60 31.50
CA ALA A 195 6.96 -10.97 31.47
C ALA A 195 5.86 -11.91 30.94
N ALA A 196 6.13 -12.65 29.87
CA ALA A 196 5.22 -13.60 29.23
C ALA A 196 4.81 -14.77 30.15
N ALA A 197 5.53 -15.01 31.24
CA ALA A 197 5.15 -16.01 32.23
C ALA A 197 3.98 -15.55 33.14
N SER A 198 3.68 -14.24 33.17
CA SER A 198 2.74 -13.64 34.13
C SER A 198 1.75 -12.65 33.51
N GLN A 199 1.95 -12.22 32.27
CA GLN A 199 1.09 -11.27 31.57
C GLN A 199 0.29 -11.97 30.46
N ASP A 200 -0.92 -11.47 30.20
CA ASP A 200 -1.74 -11.95 29.09
C ASP A 200 -1.16 -11.49 27.75
N CYS A 201 -0.81 -12.46 26.91
CA CYS A 201 -0.27 -12.24 25.57
C CYS A 201 -1.16 -11.29 24.76
N ALA A 202 -2.49 -11.38 24.90
CA ALA A 202 -3.43 -10.59 24.11
C ALA A 202 -3.30 -9.08 24.38
N GLN A 203 -2.83 -8.65 25.56
CA GLN A 203 -2.65 -7.23 25.88
C GLN A 203 -1.67 -6.52 24.94
N CYS A 204 -0.73 -7.26 24.34
CA CYS A 204 0.24 -6.74 23.37
C CYS A 204 0.10 -7.38 21.98
N HIS A 205 -0.37 -8.63 21.91
CA HIS A 205 -0.40 -9.47 20.71
C HIS A 205 -1.82 -9.90 20.27
N ASP A 206 -2.87 -9.15 20.65
CA ASP A 206 -4.28 -9.40 20.24
C ASP A 206 -4.46 -9.55 18.71
N TRP A 207 -3.57 -8.92 17.94
CA TRP A 207 -3.60 -8.96 16.48
C TRP A 207 -3.09 -10.29 15.89
N THR A 208 -2.50 -11.15 16.72
CA THR A 208 -1.99 -12.49 16.36
C THR A 208 -2.29 -13.48 17.49
N PRO A 209 -3.57 -13.74 17.78
CA PRO A 209 -3.95 -14.54 18.95
C PRO A 209 -3.42 -15.98 18.89
N GLY A 210 -3.19 -16.51 17.67
CA GLY A 210 -2.67 -17.87 17.45
C GLY A 210 -1.15 -18.00 17.37
N TYR A 211 -0.39 -16.92 17.12
CA TYR A 211 1.04 -17.04 16.75
C TYR A 211 1.88 -17.80 17.78
N CYS A 212 1.67 -17.48 19.07
CA CYS A 212 2.36 -18.17 20.16
C CYS A 212 1.62 -19.46 20.55
N ALA A 213 0.28 -19.41 20.60
CA ALA A 213 -0.56 -20.51 21.10
C ALA A 213 -0.48 -21.76 20.22
N GLU A 214 -0.53 -21.62 18.90
CA GLU A 214 -0.55 -22.74 17.93
C GLU A 214 0.64 -23.69 18.08
N CYS A 215 1.82 -23.17 18.41
CA CYS A 215 3.01 -23.98 18.68
C CYS A 215 3.08 -24.46 20.14
N HIS A 216 2.64 -23.66 21.11
CA HIS A 216 2.57 -24.10 22.52
C HIS A 216 1.56 -25.23 22.75
N GLU A 217 0.59 -25.36 21.85
CA GLU A 217 -0.34 -26.48 21.72
C GLU A 217 0.30 -27.69 21.02
N LYS A 218 1.24 -27.48 20.07
CA LYS A 218 1.91 -28.51 19.28
C LYS A 218 3.40 -28.66 19.65
N ARG A 219 3.65 -29.16 20.86
CA ARG A 219 5.02 -29.33 21.39
C ARG A 219 5.79 -30.44 20.65
N PRO A 220 7.01 -30.18 20.16
CA PRO A 220 7.86 -31.21 19.58
C PRO A 220 8.22 -32.30 20.61
N ALA A 221 8.46 -33.53 20.13
CA ALA A 221 8.87 -34.66 20.98
C ALA A 221 10.19 -34.40 21.74
N SER A 222 11.01 -33.44 21.30
CA SER A 222 12.24 -33.01 21.99
C SER A 222 11.98 -32.22 23.27
N HIS A 223 10.75 -31.76 23.53
CA HIS A 223 10.37 -30.93 24.67
C HIS A 223 9.91 -31.80 25.86
N VAL A 224 10.83 -32.63 26.36
CA VAL A 224 10.59 -33.53 27.51
C VAL A 224 10.97 -32.88 28.85
N GLY A 225 10.32 -33.31 29.92
CA GLY A 225 10.64 -32.88 31.30
C GLY A 225 10.47 -31.38 31.55
N ASN A 226 11.37 -30.79 32.34
CA ASN A 226 11.33 -29.38 32.73
C ASN A 226 11.87 -28.41 31.65
N TRP A 227 11.87 -28.81 30.38
CA TRP A 227 12.36 -27.98 29.27
C TRP A 227 11.77 -26.56 29.30
N LYS A 228 10.47 -26.40 29.59
CA LYS A 228 9.83 -25.07 29.71
C LYS A 228 10.54 -24.15 30.72
N LYS A 229 11.04 -24.70 31.84
CA LYS A 229 11.75 -23.93 32.88
C LYS A 229 13.24 -23.77 32.58
N GLY A 230 13.83 -24.68 31.80
CA GLY A 230 15.28 -24.74 31.58
C GLY A 230 15.77 -24.16 30.24
N HIS A 231 14.93 -24.11 29.21
CA HIS A 231 15.35 -23.75 27.84
C HIS A 231 15.71 -22.28 27.66
N ALA A 232 15.23 -21.40 28.55
CA ALA A 232 15.53 -19.97 28.49
C ALA A 232 17.03 -19.70 28.66
N VAL A 233 17.73 -20.47 29.50
CA VAL A 233 19.17 -20.31 29.77
C VAL A 233 20.03 -20.57 28.51
N PRO A 234 19.98 -21.75 27.86
CA PRO A 234 20.74 -22.00 26.63
C PRO A 234 20.27 -21.14 25.44
N ALA A 235 19.01 -20.70 25.42
CA ALA A 235 18.53 -19.73 24.42
C ALA A 235 19.16 -18.35 24.62
N THR A 236 19.42 -17.94 25.87
CA THR A 236 20.08 -16.68 26.21
C THR A 236 21.58 -16.72 25.92
N GLU A 237 22.25 -17.85 26.14
CA GLU A 237 23.67 -18.04 25.87
C GLU A 237 24.03 -17.96 24.38
N ARG A 238 23.10 -18.32 23.49
CA ARG A 238 23.29 -18.25 22.03
C ARG A 238 23.02 -16.87 21.44
N GLY A 239 22.54 -15.90 22.23
CA GLY A 239 22.24 -14.53 21.79
C GLY A 239 20.93 -14.38 21.00
N ASP A 240 20.47 -15.46 20.37
CA ASP A 240 19.31 -15.47 19.49
C ASP A 240 17.98 -15.74 20.23
N GLY A 241 18.03 -16.21 21.49
CA GLY A 241 16.84 -16.40 22.32
C GLY A 241 15.77 -17.27 21.65
N CYS A 242 14.54 -16.75 21.63
CA CYS A 242 13.42 -17.36 20.90
C CYS A 242 13.65 -17.35 19.37
N LEU A 243 14.45 -16.45 18.82
CA LEU A 243 14.51 -16.22 17.37
C LEU A 243 15.12 -17.38 16.58
N VAL A 244 15.84 -18.32 17.24
CA VAL A 244 16.37 -19.56 16.63
C VAL A 244 15.28 -20.45 16.02
N CYS A 245 14.06 -20.40 16.56
CA CYS A 245 12.93 -21.18 16.06
C CYS A 245 11.67 -20.33 15.82
N HIS A 246 11.60 -19.12 16.38
CA HIS A 246 10.35 -18.39 16.52
C HIS A 246 10.04 -17.41 15.38
N GLY A 247 10.80 -17.34 14.28
CA GLY A 247 10.54 -16.39 13.18
C GLY A 247 10.34 -14.95 13.67
N GLY A 248 10.79 -14.66 14.89
CA GLY A 248 10.33 -13.53 15.68
C GLY A 248 10.91 -12.24 15.14
N GLU A 249 11.96 -12.33 14.34
CA GLU A 249 12.47 -11.22 13.57
C GLU A 249 11.39 -10.68 12.63
N GLU A 250 10.69 -11.53 11.86
CA GLU A 250 9.59 -11.12 10.97
C GLU A 250 8.37 -10.62 11.77
N PHE A 251 8.09 -11.26 12.91
CA PHE A 251 7.03 -10.83 13.81
C PHE A 251 7.29 -9.44 14.42
N CYS A 252 8.50 -9.21 14.93
CA CYS A 252 8.94 -7.94 15.49
C CYS A 252 9.06 -6.86 14.40
N LYS A 253 9.58 -7.21 13.21
CA LYS A 253 9.67 -6.34 12.02
C LYS A 253 8.32 -5.83 11.52
N THR A 254 7.22 -6.48 11.93
CA THR A 254 5.88 -5.99 11.60
C THR A 254 5.59 -4.66 12.30
N CYS A 255 6.22 -4.40 13.46
CA CYS A 255 6.03 -3.17 14.25
C CYS A 255 7.30 -2.30 14.39
N HIS A 256 8.49 -2.83 14.12
CA HIS A 256 9.79 -2.13 14.15
C HIS A 256 10.45 -2.14 12.78
#